data_AF-A0A243SAC6-F1
#
_entry.id   AF-A0A243SAC6-F1
#
_cell.length_a   1.000
_cell.length_b   1.000
_cell.length_c   1.000
_cell.angle_alpha   90.00
_cell.angle_beta   90.00
_cell.angle_gamma   90.00
#
_symmetry.space_group_name_H-M   'P 1'
#
loop_
_entity.id
_entity.type
_entity.pdbx_description
1 polymer ?
#
loop_
_entity_poly.entity_id
_entity_poly.type
_entity_poly.pdbx_seq_one_letter_code
_entity_poly.pdbx_strand_id
1 'polypeptide(L)' 'MTSPTGEIYRIDWLPGTDVLHGTCHCGREYTAQDPVEMWEWMLAHPQGHDVDEPRGNSS' A
#
# COMPACT_ATOMS: atom_id res chain seq x y z
N MET A 1 -13.78 4.93 21.15
CA MET A 1 -12.97 4.19 20.16
C MET A 1 -12.37 5.22 19.23
N THR A 2 -11.05 5.18 19.10
CA THR A 2 -10.17 6.19 18.53
C THR A 2 -10.63 6.61 17.14
N SER A 3 -10.84 7.91 16.93
CA SER A 3 -11.05 8.46 15.59
C SER A 3 -9.83 8.10 14.73
N PRO A 4 -9.97 7.46 13.55
CA PRO A 4 -8.82 7.32 12.67
C PRO A 4 -8.44 8.73 12.26
N THR A 5 -7.21 9.12 12.59
CA THR A 5 -6.60 10.32 11.99
C THR A 5 -6.45 9.95 10.52
N GLY A 6 -7.39 10.42 9.68
CA GLY A 6 -7.78 9.80 8.41
C GLY A 6 -6.65 9.06 7.68
N GLU A 7 -6.72 7.74 7.68
CA GLU A 7 -5.80 6.89 6.91
C GLU A 7 -6.08 7.12 5.43
N ILE A 8 -5.10 7.66 4.71
CA ILE A 8 -5.21 7.94 3.28
C ILE A 8 -4.57 6.79 2.52
N TYR A 9 -5.39 6.09 1.75
CA TYR A 9 -4.97 5.11 0.75
C TYR A 9 -4.96 5.79 -0.62
N ARG A 10 -3.89 5.61 -1.40
CA ARG A 10 -3.79 6.16 -2.76
C ARG A 10 -3.69 5.02 -3.77
N ILE A 11 -4.52 5.07 -4.81
CA ILE A 11 -4.49 4.13 -5.92
C ILE A 11 -4.42 4.95 -7.21
N ASP A 12 -3.40 4.70 -8.01
CA ASP A 12 -3.21 5.30 -9.32
C ASP A 12 -3.26 4.20 -10.38
N TRP A 13 -3.92 4.45 -11.52
CA TRP A 13 -3.82 3.56 -12.68
C TRP A 13 -2.54 3.87 -13.45
N LEU A 14 -1.79 2.83 -13.83
CA LEU A 14 -0.65 2.99 -14.72
C LEU A 14 -1.13 3.20 -16.17
N PRO A 15 -0.77 4.33 -16.82
CA PRO A 15 -1.27 4.66 -18.15
C PRO A 15 -1.01 3.57 -19.19
N GLY A 16 -2.03 3.26 -20.00
CA GLY A 16 -1.95 2.25 -21.05
C GLY A 16 -2.03 0.80 -20.56
N THR A 17 -2.37 0.59 -19.29
CA THR A 17 -2.54 -0.74 -18.69
C THR A 17 -3.76 -0.79 -17.77
N ASP A 18 -4.19 -2.00 -17.40
CA ASP A 18 -5.15 -2.23 -16.31
C ASP A 18 -4.46 -2.41 -14.94
N VAL A 19 -3.19 -1.99 -14.81
CA VAL A 19 -2.44 -2.11 -13.57
C VAL A 19 -2.76 -0.96 -12.63
N LEU A 20 -3.06 -1.31 -11.38
CA LEU A 20 -3.21 -0.42 -10.24
C LEU A 20 -1.89 -0.33 -9.49
N HIS A 21 -1.47 0.88 -9.14
CA HIS A 21 -0.38 1.16 -8.21
C HIS A 21 -0.97 1.68 -6.90
N GLY A 22 -0.91 0.86 -5.85
CA GLY A 22 -1.40 1.19 -4.53
C GLY A 22 -0.31 1.68 -3.60
N THR A 23 -0.59 2.74 -2.84
CA THR A 23 0.23 3.18 -1.71
C THR A 23 -0.58 3.11 -0.43
N CYS A 24 -0.12 2.29 0.51
CA CYS A 24 -0.71 2.16 1.84
C CYS A 24 -0.37 3.39 2.72
N HIS A 25 -1.16 3.66 3.76
CA HIS A 25 -0.90 4.77 4.69
C HIS A 25 0.45 4.64 5.43
N CYS A 26 1.03 3.43 5.50
CA CYS A 26 2.38 3.18 6.03
C CYS A 26 3.52 3.48 5.02
N GLY A 27 3.18 3.85 3.78
CA GLY A 27 4.13 4.20 2.73
C GLY A 27 4.61 3.01 1.87
N ARG A 28 4.13 1.79 2.13
CA ARG A 28 4.42 0.65 1.25
C ARG A 28 3.65 0.75 -0.06
N GLU A 29 4.24 0.18 -1.10
CA GLU A 29 3.69 0.20 -2.46
C GLU A 29 3.44 -1.23 -2.95
N TYR A 30 2.38 -1.39 -3.75
CA TYR A 30 2.02 -2.66 -4.39
C TYR A 30 1.40 -2.41 -5.75
N THR A 31 1.55 -3.37 -6.67
CA THR A 31 0.91 -3.32 -7.99
C THR A 31 0.07 -4.56 -8.22
N ALA A 32 -1.18 -4.38 -8.62
CA ALA A 32 -2.07 -5.49 -8.98
C ALA A 32 -2.92 -5.07 -10.20
N GLN A 33 -3.35 -6.04 -11.00
CA GLN A 33 -4.36 -5.78 -12.04
C GLN A 33 -5.78 -5.96 -11.49
N ASP A 34 -5.93 -6.81 -10.48
CA ASP A 34 -7.23 -7.06 -9.86
C ASP A 34 -7.55 -6.02 -8.78
N PRO A 35 -8.69 -5.32 -8.87
CA PRO A 35 -9.08 -4.34 -7.86
C PRO A 35 -9.37 -4.94 -6.49
N VAL A 36 -9.86 -6.18 -6.42
CA VAL A 36 -10.17 -6.83 -5.14
C VAL A 36 -8.86 -7.18 -4.44
N GLU A 37 -7.91 -7.77 -5.15
CA GLU A 37 -6.55 -8.05 -4.66
C GLU A 37 -5.88 -6.77 -4.12
N MET A 38 -6.00 -5.64 -4.83
CA MET A 38 -5.47 -4.35 -4.38
C MET A 38 -6.07 -3.91 -3.04
N TRP A 39 -7.40 -4.00 -2.90
CA TRP A 39 -8.07 -3.62 -1.66
C TRP A 39 -7.80 -4.59 -0.51
N GLU A 40 -7.74 -5.90 -0.79
CA GLU A 40 -7.36 -6.91 0.18
C GLU A 40 -5.96 -6.63 0.73
N TRP A 41 -5.00 -6.28 -0.14
CA TRP A 41 -3.67 -5.89 0.28
C TRP A 41 -3.67 -4.62 1.15
N MET A 42 -4.38 -3.55 0.74
CA MET A 42 -4.40 -2.29 1.48
C MET A 42 -5.01 -2.41 2.88
N LEU A 43 -6.08 -3.20 3.01
CA LEU A 43 -6.80 -3.38 4.26
C LEU A 43 -6.17 -4.45 5.17
N ALA A 44 -5.21 -5.23 4.65
CA ALA A 44 -4.48 -6.20 5.44
C ALA A 44 -3.45 -5.56 6.40
N HIS A 45 -3.27 -4.24 6.41
CA HIS A 45 -2.37 -3.60 7.38
C HIS A 45 -2.78 -3.96 8.82
N PRO A 46 -1.84 -4.40 9.68
CA PRO A 46 -0.39 -4.40 9.50
C PRO A 46 0.22 -5.62 8.79
N GLN A 47 -0.54 -6.70 8.58
CA GLN A 47 -0.03 -7.93 7.96
C GLN A 47 0.58 -7.67 6.56
N GLY A 48 1.82 -8.13 6.36
CA GLY A 48 2.57 -7.90 5.11
C GLY A 48 3.11 -6.48 4.93
N HIS A 49 2.90 -5.62 5.94
CA HIS A 49 3.30 -4.22 5.99
C HIS A 49 4.09 -3.87 7.26
N ASP A 50 4.24 -4.83 8.18
CA ASP A 50 5.11 -4.70 9.34
C ASP A 50 6.55 -4.41 8.90
N VAL A 51 7.10 -3.34 9.46
CA VAL A 51 8.48 -2.92 9.24
C VAL A 51 9.41 -3.81 10.05
N ASP A 52 10.00 -4.81 9.40
CA ASP A 52 11.32 -5.29 9.80
C ASP A 52 12.21 -5.17 8.57
N GLU A 53 12.83 -4.00 8.42
CA GLU A 53 14.19 -3.80 7.86
C GLU A 53 14.41 -2.29 7.62
N PRO A 54 15.35 -1.64 8.35
CA PRO A 54 15.83 -0.33 7.96
C PRO A 54 16.59 -0.48 6.63
N ARG A 55 16.05 0.11 5.55
CA ARG A 55 16.72 0.16 4.25
C ARG A 55 18.13 0.74 4.44
N GLY A 56 19.13 -0.11 4.18
CA GLY A 56 20.53 0.06 4.54
C GLY A 56 21.08 1.48 4.36
N ASN A 57 21.70 1.97 5.44
CA ASN A 57 22.61 3.10 5.41
C ASN A 57 23.87 2.66 4.65
N SER A 58 23.90 2.90 3.34
CA SER A 58 25.13 2.78 2.56
C SER A 58 26.01 3.98 2.90
N SER A 59 27.06 3.75 3.70
CA SER A 59 28.20 4.67 3.89
C SER A 59 29.45 4.06 3.25
#